data_AF-A0A669AV86-F1
#
_entry.id   AF-A0A669AV86-F1
#
_cell.length_a   1.000
_cell.length_b   1.000
_cell.length_c   1.000
_cell.angle_alpha   90.00
_cell.angle_beta   90.00
_cell.angle_gamma   90.00
#
_symmetry.space_group_name_H-M   'P 1'
#
loop_
_entity.id
_entity.type
_entity.pdbx_description
1 polymer ?
#
loop_
_entity_poly.entity_id
_entity_poly.type
_entity_poly.pdbx_seq_one_letter_code
_entity_poly.pdbx_strand_id
1 'polypeptide(L)'
;MSSLPSHNKDSSRIRKQLSDSCPVSSVATTKSLRHERLSRLGSSGSSDVSNDTSTNHAESYFLQRENRLSARKKAQEETANNDYKKMYEKALATNQRLKSRLETSKQELTMIQDQLERAQKGRQDDCGANVLEAEKKESWSLKKRISDMEEQLKIKAELKMENQRLKDENGALIRVITKLSK
;
A
#
# COMPACT_ATOMS: atom_id res chain seq x y z
N MET A 1 -40.76 17.51 9.21
CA MET A 1 -39.88 16.95 10.27
C MET A 1 -38.63 16.45 9.56
N SER A 2 -37.65 17.34 9.44
CA SER A 2 -36.44 17.15 8.64
C SER A 2 -35.23 17.19 9.56
N SER A 3 -34.32 16.23 9.44
CA SER A 3 -32.99 16.33 10.06
C SER A 3 -32.00 15.39 9.37
N LEU A 4 -31.14 15.99 8.55
CA LEU A 4 -29.80 15.52 8.18
C LEU A 4 -28.86 15.74 9.37
N PRO A 5 -27.77 14.96 9.54
CA PRO A 5 -26.64 15.39 10.33
C PRO A 5 -25.52 15.96 9.44
N SER A 6 -25.05 17.11 9.89
CA SER A 6 -24.03 17.98 9.34
C SER A 6 -22.62 17.41 9.40
N HIS A 7 -21.81 17.82 8.42
CA HIS A 7 -20.35 17.88 8.47
C HIS A 7 -19.87 18.60 9.74
N ASN A 8 -18.84 18.07 10.40
CA ASN A 8 -17.91 18.84 11.21
C ASN A 8 -16.48 18.38 10.92
N LYS A 9 -15.71 19.28 10.31
CA LYS A 9 -14.25 19.29 10.32
C LYS A 9 -13.85 19.94 11.63
N ASP A 10 -13.01 19.28 12.42
CA ASP A 10 -11.95 20.00 13.12
C ASP A 10 -10.73 19.12 13.34
N SER A 11 -9.61 19.71 12.97
CA SER A 11 -8.27 19.15 12.95
C SER A 11 -7.53 19.53 14.22
N SER A 12 -7.13 18.56 15.02
CA SER A 12 -6.14 18.74 16.09
C SER A 12 -5.07 17.67 16.01
N ARG A 13 -3.90 18.06 15.49
CA ARG A 13 -2.65 17.31 15.50
C ARG A 13 -2.28 16.97 16.95
N ILE A 14 -2.13 15.68 17.27
CA ILE A 14 -1.39 15.26 18.45
C ILE A 14 -0.33 14.24 18.00
N ARG A 15 0.92 14.68 18.13
CA ARG A 15 2.18 13.95 17.97
C ARG A 15 2.60 13.43 19.34
N LYS A 16 2.90 12.12 19.46
CA LYS A 16 3.88 11.49 20.38
C LYS A 16 3.74 9.97 20.22
N GLN A 17 4.59 9.32 19.43
CA GLN A 17 5.91 8.76 19.78
C GLN A 17 5.83 7.60 20.78
N LEU A 18 6.17 6.42 20.25
CA LEU A 18 6.34 5.12 20.89
C LEU A 18 7.60 5.13 21.76
N SER A 19 7.50 4.56 22.95
CA SER A 19 8.63 4.33 23.87
C SER A 19 9.05 2.87 23.79
N ASP A 20 10.27 2.62 23.31
CA ASP A 20 11.01 1.37 23.57
C ASP A 20 12.06 1.64 24.66
N SER A 21 12.14 0.71 25.61
CA SER A 21 13.04 0.68 26.77
C SER A 21 14.39 0.12 26.32
N CYS A 22 15.57 0.66 26.64
CA CYS A 22 16.27 0.77 27.93
C CYS A 22 17.60 1.55 27.71
N PRO A 23 18.21 2.14 28.76
CA PRO A 23 19.67 2.28 28.79
C PRO A 23 20.31 1.83 30.11
N VAL A 24 21.49 1.21 30.01
CA VAL A 24 22.37 0.83 31.11
C VAL A 24 23.39 1.95 31.38
N SER A 25 23.37 2.40 32.64
CA SER A 25 24.40 3.03 33.49
C SER A 25 25.77 3.42 32.90
N SER A 26 26.19 4.68 33.10
CA SER A 26 27.33 4.98 34.01
C SER A 26 27.55 6.49 34.20
N VAL A 27 27.98 6.80 35.43
CA VAL A 27 28.08 8.10 36.12
C VAL A 27 29.25 8.96 35.63
N ALA A 28 29.02 10.27 35.52
CA ALA A 28 30.07 11.29 35.39
C ALA A 28 30.27 12.01 36.74
N THR A 29 31.50 11.98 37.26
CA THR A 29 31.93 12.82 38.39
C THR A 29 32.98 13.80 37.90
N THR A 30 32.72 15.09 38.11
CA THR A 30 33.59 16.20 37.74
C THR A 30 34.53 16.60 38.89
N LYS A 31 35.71 17.12 38.51
CA LYS A 31 36.54 18.17 39.15
C LYS A 31 37.88 17.77 39.83
N SER A 32 38.93 18.41 39.29
CA SER A 32 39.90 19.29 39.98
C SER A 32 41.21 18.72 40.54
N LEU A 33 42.31 19.27 39.98
CA LEU A 33 43.51 19.81 40.65
C LEU A 33 44.25 18.90 41.65
N ARG A 34 45.48 18.48 41.33
CA ARG A 34 46.73 18.81 42.07
C ARG A 34 47.96 18.40 41.25
N HIS A 35 48.95 19.30 41.19
CA HIS A 35 50.32 19.01 40.76
C HIS A 35 51.09 18.33 41.91
N GLU A 36 51.78 17.23 41.63
CA GLU A 36 53.00 16.79 42.33
C GLU A 36 53.95 16.22 41.26
N ARG A 37 54.99 16.96 40.86
CA ARG A 37 56.37 16.88 41.36
C ARG A 37 56.94 15.45 41.45
N LEU A 38 57.83 15.19 40.49
CA LEU A 38 59.04 14.34 40.56
C LEU A 38 58.87 12.87 40.98
N SER A 39 59.23 11.98 40.04
CA SER A 39 60.19 10.90 40.29
C SER A 39 60.95 10.63 39.00
N ARG A 40 62.19 11.16 38.96
CA ARG A 40 63.23 10.83 37.99
C ARG A 40 64.03 9.65 38.55
N LEU A 41 64.62 8.88 37.62
CA LEU A 41 65.56 7.77 37.79
C LEU A 41 64.85 6.46 38.16
N GLY A 42 65.10 5.30 37.55
CA GLY A 42 66.02 4.89 36.51
C GLY A 42 66.02 3.35 36.54
N SER A 43 66.04 2.67 35.40
CA SER A 43 66.59 1.31 35.36
C SER A 43 66.95 0.94 33.92
N SER A 44 68.26 0.92 33.72
CA SER A 44 68.95 0.30 32.60
C SER A 44 68.89 -1.22 32.75
N GLY A 45 68.73 -1.94 31.65
CA GLY A 45 69.24 -3.32 31.57
C GLY A 45 68.50 -4.27 30.65
N SER A 46 69.21 -4.65 29.58
CA SER A 46 69.22 -6.00 28.99
C SER A 46 68.28 -6.27 27.80
N SER A 47 68.83 -6.25 26.59
CA SER A 47 69.28 -7.51 25.99
C SER A 47 70.28 -7.27 24.85
N ASP A 48 71.23 -8.18 24.84
CA ASP A 48 72.38 -8.37 23.98
C ASP A 48 71.96 -8.53 22.51
N VAL A 49 72.37 -7.61 21.64
CA VAL A 49 72.43 -7.87 20.19
C VAL A 49 73.68 -7.20 19.66
N SER A 50 74.75 -8.00 19.63
CA SER A 50 75.94 -7.75 18.82
C SER A 50 75.53 -7.43 17.38
N ASN A 51 75.63 -6.17 17.01
CA ASN A 51 75.85 -5.75 15.63
C ASN A 51 76.87 -4.61 15.67
N ASP A 52 78.09 -4.96 15.27
CA ASP A 52 79.17 -4.05 14.99
C ASP A 52 78.78 -3.21 13.77
N THR A 53 78.21 -2.03 14.01
CA THR A 53 78.05 -1.00 12.98
C THR A 53 78.14 0.35 13.67
N SER A 54 79.22 1.07 13.42
CA SER A 54 79.37 2.49 13.77
C SER A 54 78.38 3.34 12.97
N THR A 55 77.07 3.16 13.16
CA THR A 55 76.04 4.08 12.67
C THR A 55 76.14 5.35 13.48
N ASN A 56 76.45 6.45 12.81
CA ASN A 56 76.59 7.77 13.42
C ASN A 56 75.33 8.11 14.23
N HIS A 57 75.48 8.66 15.44
CA HIS A 57 74.36 9.07 16.29
C HIS A 57 73.30 9.90 15.53
N ALA A 58 73.74 10.72 14.58
CA ALA A 58 72.90 11.46 13.65
C ALA A 58 71.98 10.56 12.80
N GLU A 59 72.49 9.46 12.21
CA GLU A 59 71.69 8.52 11.41
C GLU A 59 70.58 7.85 12.22
N SER A 60 70.85 7.48 13.47
CA SER A 60 69.85 6.84 14.34
C SER A 60 68.66 7.79 14.62
N TYR A 61 68.95 9.08 14.81
CA TYR A 61 67.90 10.11 14.92
C TYR A 61 67.11 10.31 13.63
N PHE A 62 67.78 10.28 12.47
CA PHE A 62 67.12 10.36 11.17
C PHE A 62 66.20 9.17 10.93
N LEU A 63 66.67 7.95 11.21
CA LEU A 63 65.89 6.72 11.05
C LEU A 63 64.69 6.67 12.00
N GLN A 64 64.85 7.11 13.26
CA GLN A 64 63.74 7.22 14.21
C GLN A 64 62.70 8.24 13.76
N ARG A 65 63.13 9.38 13.21
CA ARG A 65 62.24 10.40 12.66
C ARG A 65 61.49 9.89 11.44
N GLU A 66 62.17 9.20 10.53
CA GLU A 66 61.57 8.59 9.34
C GLU A 66 60.53 7.55 9.73
N ASN A 67 60.84 6.64 10.66
CA ASN A 67 59.91 5.67 11.19
C ASN A 67 58.64 6.31 11.79
N ARG A 68 58.78 7.43 12.52
CA ARG A 68 57.63 8.17 13.05
C ARG A 68 56.77 8.78 11.95
N LEU A 69 57.37 9.29 10.88
CA LEU A 69 56.65 9.84 9.73
C LEU A 69 55.93 8.72 8.95
N SER A 70 56.59 7.59 8.73
CA SER A 70 56.01 6.41 8.10
C SER A 70 54.86 5.81 8.91
N ALA A 71 55.01 5.71 10.24
CA ALA A 71 53.94 5.27 11.13
C ALA A 71 52.74 6.23 11.10
N ARG A 72 52.98 7.56 11.06
CA ARG A 72 51.90 8.55 10.92
C ARG A 72 51.18 8.43 9.57
N LYS A 73 51.91 8.25 8.48
CA LYS A 73 51.34 8.05 7.14
C LYS A 73 50.50 6.77 7.09
N LYS A 74 51.03 5.67 7.65
CA LYS A 74 50.32 4.38 7.74
C LYS A 74 49.04 4.49 8.56
N ALA A 75 49.10 5.14 9.73
CA ALA A 75 47.91 5.37 10.55
C ALA A 75 46.84 6.18 9.81
N GLN A 76 47.25 7.22 9.07
CA GLN A 76 46.33 8.02 8.26
C GLN A 76 45.68 7.20 7.13
N GLU A 77 46.47 6.39 6.43
CA GLU A 77 45.98 5.49 5.38
C GLU A 77 45.02 4.42 5.93
N GLU A 78 45.34 3.86 7.10
CA GLU A 78 44.51 2.89 7.81
C GLU A 78 43.19 3.52 8.28
N THR A 79 43.19 4.78 8.73
CA THR A 79 41.93 5.50 9.03
C THR A 79 41.08 5.71 7.79
N ALA A 80 41.67 6.13 6.65
CA ALA A 80 40.94 6.30 5.41
C ALA A 80 40.35 4.98 4.89
N ASN A 81 41.13 3.89 4.95
CA ASN A 81 40.66 2.55 4.56
C ASN A 81 39.47 2.09 5.42
N ASN A 82 39.56 2.29 6.73
CA ASN A 82 38.46 2.00 7.65
C ASN A 82 37.20 2.82 7.33
N ASP A 83 37.35 4.08 6.96
CA ASP A 83 36.21 4.94 6.58
C ASP A 83 35.59 4.50 5.25
N TYR A 84 36.40 4.16 4.24
CA TYR A 84 35.90 3.58 2.98
C TYR A 84 35.15 2.28 3.21
N LYS A 85 35.70 1.39 4.05
CA LYS A 85 35.05 0.13 4.42
C LYS A 85 33.68 0.37 5.07
N LYS A 86 33.59 1.29 6.04
CA LYS A 86 32.32 1.65 6.69
C LYS A 86 31.31 2.22 5.71
N MET A 87 31.74 3.07 4.78
CA MET A 87 30.85 3.65 3.77
C MET A 87 30.33 2.58 2.80
N TYR A 88 31.19 1.65 2.39
CA TYR A 88 30.81 0.51 1.56
C TYR A 88 29.79 -0.40 2.26
N GLU A 89 30.03 -0.77 3.52
CA GLU A 89 29.11 -1.58 4.32
C GLU A 89 27.75 -0.90 4.47
N LYS A 90 27.72 0.42 4.72
CA LYS A 90 26.48 1.21 4.76
C LYS A 90 25.75 1.21 3.41
N ALA A 91 26.48 1.39 2.31
CA ALA A 91 25.90 1.34 0.96
C ALA A 91 25.33 -0.05 0.65
N LEU A 92 26.01 -1.12 1.06
CA LEU A 92 25.54 -2.49 0.89
C LEU A 92 24.26 -2.76 1.69
N ALA A 93 24.24 -2.38 2.97
CA ALA A 93 23.07 -2.54 3.84
C ALA A 93 21.85 -1.79 3.32
N THR A 94 22.04 -0.56 2.83
CA THR A 94 20.96 0.22 2.22
C THR A 94 20.49 -0.38 0.91
N ASN A 95 21.39 -0.89 0.06
CA ASN A 95 21.03 -1.58 -1.17
C ASN A 95 20.19 -2.84 -0.90
N GLN A 96 20.59 -3.65 0.09
CA GLN A 96 19.83 -4.83 0.52
C GLN A 96 18.43 -4.43 1.02
N ARG A 97 18.33 -3.39 1.87
CA ARG A 97 17.04 -2.88 2.34
C ARG A 97 16.14 -2.41 1.20
N LEU A 98 16.69 -1.71 0.22
CA LEU A 98 15.95 -1.25 -0.96
C LEU A 98 15.46 -2.42 -1.81
N LYS A 99 16.28 -3.46 -1.99
CA LYS A 99 15.88 -4.69 -2.71
C LYS A 99 14.72 -5.39 -2.00
N SER A 100 14.78 -5.56 -0.67
CA SER A 100 13.68 -6.16 0.09
C SER A 100 12.40 -5.32 0.02
N ARG A 101 12.53 -3.99 0.06
CA ARG A 101 11.37 -3.09 -0.08
C ARG A 101 10.78 -3.10 -1.49
N LEU A 102 11.61 -3.25 -2.52
CA LEU A 102 11.14 -3.42 -3.90
C LEU A 102 10.38 -4.75 -4.05
N GLU A 103 10.91 -5.83 -3.49
CA GLU A 103 10.30 -7.15 -3.60
C GLU A 103 8.94 -7.22 -2.86
N THR A 104 8.88 -6.68 -1.65
CA THR A 104 7.60 -6.54 -0.92
C THR A 104 6.59 -5.70 -1.68
N SER A 105 7.00 -4.55 -2.24
CA SER A 105 6.11 -3.73 -3.06
C SER A 105 5.62 -4.45 -4.33
N LYS A 106 6.46 -5.28 -4.97
CA LYS A 106 6.02 -6.12 -6.11
C LYS A 106 4.98 -7.15 -5.68
N GLN A 107 5.19 -7.81 -4.54
CA GLN A 107 4.22 -8.78 -4.00
C GLN A 107 2.89 -8.11 -3.67
N GLU A 108 2.92 -6.93 -3.05
CA GLU A 108 1.71 -6.13 -2.78
C GLU A 108 0.98 -5.75 -4.07
N LEU A 109 1.71 -5.34 -5.12
CA LEU A 109 1.12 -5.04 -6.43
C LEU A 109 0.43 -6.27 -7.02
N THR A 110 1.07 -7.44 -7.00
CA THR A 110 0.46 -8.68 -7.48
C THR A 110 -0.79 -9.04 -6.67
N MET A 111 -0.75 -8.90 -5.34
CA MET A 111 -1.93 -9.13 -4.50
C MET A 111 -3.10 -8.20 -4.82
N ILE A 112 -2.82 -6.91 -5.05
CA ILE A 112 -3.84 -5.93 -5.44
C ILE A 112 -4.40 -6.25 -6.83
N GLN A 113 -3.55 -6.66 -7.78
CA GLN A 113 -3.98 -7.08 -9.11
C GLN A 113 -4.90 -8.31 -9.05
N ASP A 114 -4.54 -9.33 -8.28
CA ASP A 114 -5.37 -10.51 -8.06
C ASP A 114 -6.72 -10.15 -7.40
N GLN A 115 -6.71 -9.24 -6.42
CA GLN A 115 -7.93 -8.79 -5.76
C GLN A 115 -8.84 -8.01 -6.72
N LEU A 116 -8.25 -7.17 -7.57
CA LEU A 116 -8.98 -6.44 -8.61
C LEU A 116 -9.59 -7.40 -9.63
N GLU A 117 -8.84 -8.38 -10.12
CA GLU A 117 -9.32 -9.39 -11.06
C GLU A 117 -10.48 -10.18 -10.45
N ARG A 118 -10.34 -10.63 -9.19
CA ARG A 118 -11.43 -11.32 -8.46
C ARG A 118 -12.67 -10.45 -8.30
N ALA A 119 -12.50 -9.18 -7.97
CA ALA A 119 -13.62 -8.25 -7.83
C ALA A 119 -14.30 -7.97 -9.19
N GLN A 120 -13.54 -7.84 -10.27
CA GLN A 120 -14.06 -7.64 -11.61
C GLN A 120 -14.80 -8.90 -12.10
N LYS A 121 -14.19 -10.07 -11.93
CA LYS A 121 -14.77 -11.36 -12.32
C LYS A 121 -16.04 -11.68 -11.50
N GLY A 122 -16.01 -11.45 -10.19
CA GLY A 122 -17.20 -11.59 -9.33
C GLY A 122 -18.35 -10.66 -9.72
N ARG A 123 -18.08 -9.46 -10.23
CA ARG A 123 -19.15 -8.60 -10.79
C ARG A 123 -19.65 -9.09 -12.15
N GLN A 124 -18.77 -9.59 -13.00
CA GLN A 124 -19.09 -9.98 -14.36
C GLN A 124 -19.87 -11.30 -14.43
N ASP A 125 -19.50 -12.27 -13.60
CA ASP A 125 -20.07 -13.63 -13.63
C ASP A 125 -21.42 -13.72 -12.87
N ASP A 126 -21.60 -13.01 -11.75
CA ASP A 126 -22.82 -13.17 -10.93
C ASP A 126 -23.86 -12.05 -11.12
N CYS A 127 -23.44 -10.81 -11.35
CA CYS A 127 -24.35 -9.66 -11.26
C CYS A 127 -24.70 -9.07 -12.64
N GLY A 128 -23.72 -8.92 -13.53
CA GLY A 128 -23.93 -8.23 -14.80
C GLY A 128 -24.73 -9.06 -15.83
N ALA A 129 -24.31 -10.30 -16.06
CA ALA A 129 -24.93 -11.16 -17.07
C ALA A 129 -26.30 -11.71 -16.61
N ASN A 130 -26.39 -12.17 -15.37
CA ASN A 130 -27.61 -12.79 -14.84
C ASN A 130 -28.76 -11.80 -14.67
N VAL A 131 -28.50 -10.57 -14.20
CA VAL A 131 -29.53 -9.53 -14.05
C VAL A 131 -30.07 -9.12 -15.41
N LEU A 132 -29.18 -8.89 -16.39
CA LEU A 132 -29.59 -8.45 -17.72
C LEU A 132 -30.38 -9.52 -18.49
N GLU A 133 -30.05 -10.81 -18.31
CA GLU A 133 -30.85 -11.91 -18.87
C GLU A 133 -32.20 -12.11 -18.14
N ALA A 134 -32.26 -11.86 -16.82
CA ALA A 134 -33.51 -11.90 -16.08
C ALA A 134 -34.45 -10.76 -16.52
N GLU A 135 -33.93 -9.55 -16.67
CA GLU A 135 -34.68 -8.37 -17.14
C GLU A 135 -35.20 -8.57 -18.58
N LYS A 136 -34.42 -9.19 -19.47
CA LYS A 136 -34.89 -9.54 -20.83
C LYS A 136 -36.06 -10.52 -20.80
N LYS A 137 -35.98 -11.57 -19.96
CA LYS A 137 -37.05 -12.56 -19.81
C LYS A 137 -38.32 -11.92 -19.25
N GLU A 138 -38.18 -11.07 -18.23
CA GLU A 138 -39.30 -10.31 -17.65
C GLU A 138 -39.93 -9.37 -18.68
N SER A 139 -39.11 -8.60 -19.41
CA SER A 139 -39.57 -7.73 -20.49
C SER A 139 -40.35 -8.49 -21.56
N TRP A 140 -39.88 -9.67 -21.98
CA TRP A 140 -40.58 -10.49 -22.96
C TRP A 140 -41.91 -11.04 -22.42
N SER A 141 -41.94 -11.51 -21.17
CA SER A 141 -43.16 -11.97 -20.50
C SER A 141 -44.21 -10.86 -20.40
N LEU A 142 -43.80 -9.64 -20.03
CA LEU A 142 -44.68 -8.47 -19.97
C LEU A 142 -45.18 -8.09 -21.36
N LYS A 143 -44.32 -8.06 -22.39
CA LYS A 143 -44.73 -7.78 -23.77
C LYS A 143 -45.74 -8.80 -24.29
N LYS A 144 -45.53 -10.08 -23.99
CA LYS A 144 -46.49 -11.14 -24.33
C LYS A 144 -47.83 -10.90 -23.64
N ARG A 145 -47.82 -10.60 -22.33
CA ARG A 145 -49.04 -10.33 -21.59
C ARG A 145 -49.78 -9.09 -22.10
N ILE A 146 -49.07 -8.04 -22.48
CA ILE A 146 -49.66 -6.85 -23.11
C ILE A 146 -50.32 -7.25 -24.43
N SER A 147 -49.64 -8.01 -25.28
CA SER A 147 -50.19 -8.48 -26.56
C SER A 147 -51.45 -9.33 -26.36
N ASP A 148 -51.43 -10.26 -25.40
CA ASP A 148 -52.60 -11.09 -25.06
C ASP A 148 -53.77 -10.23 -24.55
N MET A 149 -53.49 -9.19 -23.75
CA MET A 149 -54.51 -8.25 -23.26
C MET A 149 -55.08 -7.38 -24.39
N GLU A 150 -54.24 -6.92 -25.32
CA GLU A 150 -54.65 -6.17 -26.50
C GLU A 150 -55.59 -7.00 -27.39
N GLU A 151 -55.26 -8.28 -27.60
CA GLU A 151 -56.11 -9.21 -28.34
C GLU A 151 -57.46 -9.43 -27.65
N GLN A 152 -57.47 -9.64 -26.33
CA GLN A 152 -58.72 -9.78 -25.57
C GLN A 152 -59.61 -8.53 -25.68
N LEU A 153 -59.02 -7.34 -25.66
CA LEU A 153 -59.76 -6.09 -25.85
C LEU A 153 -60.36 -5.99 -27.26
N LYS A 154 -59.63 -6.43 -28.28
CA LYS A 154 -60.11 -6.47 -29.66
C LYS A 154 -61.32 -7.41 -29.79
N ILE A 155 -61.22 -8.63 -29.28
CA ILE A 155 -62.32 -9.61 -29.29
C ILE A 155 -63.54 -9.05 -28.54
N LYS A 156 -63.32 -8.41 -27.38
CA LYS A 156 -64.41 -7.80 -26.61
C LYS A 156 -65.12 -6.68 -27.39
N ALA A 157 -64.37 -5.86 -28.13
CA ALA A 157 -64.94 -4.82 -28.98
C ALA A 157 -65.76 -5.41 -30.12
N GLU A 158 -65.25 -6.44 -30.80
CA GLU A 158 -65.96 -7.17 -31.86
C GLU A 158 -67.27 -7.79 -31.36
N LEU A 159 -67.22 -8.51 -30.23
CA LEU A 159 -68.41 -9.09 -29.61
C LEU A 159 -69.45 -8.02 -29.21
N LYS A 160 -69.00 -6.84 -28.75
CA LYS A 160 -69.90 -5.74 -28.41
C LYS A 160 -70.61 -5.18 -29.65
N MET A 161 -69.88 -5.01 -30.75
CA MET A 161 -70.46 -4.58 -32.02
C MET A 161 -71.45 -5.61 -32.56
N GLU A 162 -71.10 -6.90 -32.54
CA GLU A 162 -71.99 -7.96 -33.02
C GLU A 162 -73.24 -8.09 -32.13
N ASN A 163 -73.09 -7.98 -30.81
CA ASN A 163 -74.24 -7.96 -29.91
C ASN A 163 -75.17 -6.77 -30.18
N GLN A 164 -74.61 -5.60 -30.52
CA GLN A 164 -75.40 -4.44 -30.92
C GLN A 164 -76.13 -4.68 -32.25
N ARG A 165 -75.44 -5.22 -33.26
CA ARG A 165 -76.03 -5.59 -34.56
C ARG A 165 -77.20 -6.57 -34.38
N LEU A 166 -77.02 -7.60 -33.56
CA LEU A 166 -78.06 -8.57 -33.24
C LEU A 166 -79.23 -7.95 -32.47
N LYS A 167 -78.97 -6.99 -31.56
CA LYS A 167 -80.04 -6.23 -30.89
C LYS A 167 -80.85 -5.39 -31.86
N ASP A 168 -80.19 -4.74 -32.81
CA ASP A 168 -80.86 -3.92 -33.83
C ASP A 168 -81.69 -4.79 -34.77
N GLU A 169 -81.17 -5.97 -35.16
CA GLU A 169 -81.87 -6.98 -35.95
C GLU A 169 -83.08 -7.55 -35.21
N ASN A 170 -82.91 -7.98 -33.95
CA ASN A 170 -84.01 -8.42 -33.09
C ASN A 170 -85.06 -7.32 -32.91
N GLY A 171 -84.64 -6.07 -32.71
CA GLY A 171 -85.53 -4.93 -32.63
C GLY A 171 -86.33 -4.71 -33.92
N ALA A 172 -85.71 -4.91 -35.08
CA ALA A 172 -86.40 -4.87 -36.38
C ALA A 172 -87.42 -6.00 -36.53
N LEU A 173 -87.05 -7.24 -36.17
CA LEU A 173 -87.95 -8.40 -36.21
C LEU A 173 -89.15 -8.22 -35.27
N ILE A 174 -88.95 -7.77 -34.03
CA ILE A 174 -90.05 -7.48 -33.09
C ILE A 174 -91.02 -6.44 -33.68
N ARG A 175 -90.49 -5.39 -34.33
CA ARG A 175 -91.34 -4.39 -35.01
C ARG A 175 -92.16 -5.00 -36.14
N VAL A 176 -91.56 -5.87 -36.96
CA VAL A 176 -92.26 -6.57 -38.05
C VAL A 176 -93.37 -7.47 -37.50
N ILE A 177 -93.06 -8.31 -36.50
CA ILE A 177 -94.03 -9.20 -35.85
C ILE A 177 -95.19 -8.39 -35.28
N THR A 178 -94.89 -7.30 -34.55
CA THR A 178 -95.92 -6.44 -33.94
C THR A 178 -96.85 -5.79 -34.98
N LYS A 179 -96.37 -5.49 -36.19
CA LYS A 179 -97.20 -4.99 -37.30
C LYS A 179 -98.09 -6.08 -37.91
N LEU A 180 -97.61 -7.32 -37.95
CA LEU A 180 -98.34 -8.48 -38.50
C LEU A 180 -99.33 -9.10 -37.49
N SER A 181 -99.16 -8.83 -36.19
CA SER A 181 -100.02 -9.36 -35.11
C SER A 181 -101.15 -8.42 -34.68
N LYS A 182 -101.37 -7.31 -35.40
CA LYS A 182 -102.54 -6.43 -35.26
C LYS A 182 -103.53 -6.70 -36.38
#